data_AF-A0A0F8ZZP6-F1
#
_entry.id   AF-A0A0F8ZZP6-F1
#
_cell.length_a   1.000
_cell.length_b   1.000
_cell.length_c   1.000
_cell.angle_alpha   90.00
_cell.angle_beta   90.00
_cell.angle_gamma   90.00
#
_symmetry.space_group_name_H-M   'P 1'
#
loop_
_entity.id
_entity.type
_entity.pdbx_description
1 polymer ?
#
loop_
_entity_poly.entity_id
_entity_poly.type
_entity_poly.pdbx_seq_one_letter_code
_entity_poly.pdbx_strand_id
1 'polypeptide(L)'
;MKQTGMFWHVYHNCLVSWCYSYDERKVYILDFKPKDEQELRIKYMQPVKGQLPKKFVEACKAHFKARRACDKAWQAYLENSKTNECEAYNEAYEVYDEAERVYDEAERVYAEEINALHADECPDCSWDGTEIVFE
;
A
#
# COMPACT_ATOMS: atom_id res chain seq x y z
N MET A 1 5.43 3.59 -19.34
CA MET A 1 4.00 3.68 -18.94
C MET A 1 3.97 3.39 -17.45
N LYS A 2 3.33 4.26 -16.65
CA LYS A 2 3.17 4.00 -15.20
C LYS A 2 2.35 2.72 -15.05
N GLN A 3 2.94 1.66 -14.50
CA GLN A 3 2.17 0.47 -14.16
C GLN A 3 1.35 0.77 -12.90
N THR A 4 0.04 0.56 -12.98
CA THR A 4 -0.92 0.74 -11.90
C THR A 4 -1.69 -0.56 -11.71
N GLY A 5 -1.94 -0.95 -10.47
CA GLY A 5 -2.72 -2.16 -10.17
C GLY A 5 -2.46 -2.70 -8.78
N MET A 6 -2.86 -3.95 -8.55
CA MET A 6 -2.48 -4.69 -7.34
C MET A 6 -1.05 -5.19 -7.49
N PHE A 7 -0.23 -4.95 -6.47
CA PHE A 7 1.16 -5.39 -6.42
C PHE A 7 1.42 -6.04 -5.07
N TRP A 8 2.21 -7.11 -5.08
CA TRP A 8 2.84 -7.64 -3.88
C TRP A 8 3.86 -6.63 -3.36
N HIS A 9 4.02 -6.55 -2.04
CA HIS A 9 5.17 -5.89 -1.39
C HIS A 9 5.44 -4.45 -1.83
N VAL A 10 4.39 -3.68 -2.11
CA VAL A 10 4.53 -2.23 -2.37
C VAL A 10 5.21 -1.55 -1.18
N TYR A 11 4.88 -1.98 0.04
CA TYR A 11 5.55 -1.64 1.28
C TYR A 11 6.11 -2.92 1.91
N HIS A 12 7.22 -2.85 2.64
CA HIS A 12 7.82 -4.05 3.25
C HIS A 12 6.94 -4.73 4.30
N ASN A 13 5.99 -4.03 4.88
CA ASN A 13 5.13 -4.49 5.98
C ASN A 13 3.68 -4.66 5.50
N CYS A 14 3.49 -4.87 4.19
CA CYS A 14 2.18 -4.99 3.57
C CYS A 14 2.30 -5.98 2.42
N LEU A 15 1.64 -7.13 2.58
CA LEU A 15 1.73 -8.23 1.63
C LEU A 15 1.29 -7.80 0.23
N VAL A 16 0.18 -7.05 0.14
CA VAL A 16 -0.40 -6.62 -1.14
C VAL A 16 -1.08 -5.26 -1.00
N SER A 17 -0.86 -4.37 -1.97
CA SER A 17 -1.48 -3.04 -1.98
C SER A 17 -1.74 -2.57 -3.40
N TRP A 18 -2.65 -1.61 -3.54
CA TRP A 18 -2.80 -0.87 -4.78
C TRP A 18 -1.58 0.03 -5.01
N CYS A 19 -0.91 -0.12 -6.15
CA CYS A 19 0.21 0.69 -6.59
C CYS A 19 -0.23 1.62 -7.72
N TYR A 20 -0.08 2.93 -7.54
CA TYR A 20 -0.41 3.92 -8.59
C TYR A 20 0.69 4.09 -9.63
N SER A 21 1.94 3.92 -9.24
CA SER A 21 3.07 4.00 -10.16
C SER A 21 4.22 3.16 -9.64
N TYR A 22 4.44 2.03 -10.30
CA TYR A 22 5.60 1.18 -10.05
C TYR A 22 6.91 1.98 -10.16
N ASP A 23 7.04 2.79 -11.21
CA ASP A 23 8.27 3.57 -11.47
C ASP A 23 8.54 4.60 -10.36
N GLU A 24 7.53 5.37 -9.95
CA GLU A 24 7.68 6.33 -8.84
C GLU A 24 8.02 5.63 -7.53
N ARG A 25 7.38 4.47 -7.27
CA ARG A 25 7.68 3.70 -6.06
C ARG A 25 9.09 3.12 -6.08
N LYS A 26 9.56 2.64 -7.24
CA LYS A 26 10.93 2.16 -7.42
C LYS A 26 11.95 3.27 -7.19
N VAL A 27 11.73 4.45 -7.76
CA VAL A 27 12.57 5.64 -7.51
C VAL A 27 12.61 5.96 -6.02
N TYR A 28 11.44 6.00 -5.36
CA TYR A 28 11.38 6.23 -3.92
C TYR A 28 12.18 5.18 -3.11
N ILE A 29 12.12 3.89 -3.49
CA ILE A 29 12.93 2.85 -2.83
C ILE A 29 14.42 3.14 -2.99
N LEU A 30 14.86 3.51 -4.19
CA LEU A 30 16.28 3.79 -4.49
C LEU A 30 16.81 5.03 -3.76
N ASP A 31 15.95 6.05 -3.59
CA ASP A 31 16.31 7.34 -3.01
C ASP A 31 16.28 7.31 -1.47
N PHE A 32 15.33 6.58 -0.87
CA PHE A 32 15.02 6.73 0.57
C PHE A 32 15.15 5.46 1.41
N LYS A 33 15.28 4.26 0.84
CA LYS A 33 15.40 3.01 1.62
C LYS A 33 16.86 2.61 1.87
N PRO A 34 17.15 1.90 2.98
CA PRO A 34 18.50 1.36 3.24
C PRO A 34 19.04 0.57 2.06
N LYS A 35 20.33 0.75 1.74
CA LYS A 35 20.94 0.28 0.48
C LYS A 35 20.92 -1.24 0.32
N ASP A 36 21.12 -1.93 1.43
CA ASP A 36 21.01 -3.38 1.63
C ASP A 36 19.58 -3.91 1.42
N GLU A 37 18.55 -3.08 1.63
CA GLU A 37 17.15 -3.50 1.43
C GLU A 37 16.63 -3.26 -0.01
N GLN A 38 17.26 -2.36 -0.77
CA GLN A 38 16.69 -1.86 -2.03
C GLN A 38 16.46 -2.97 -3.06
N GLU A 39 17.42 -3.89 -3.19
CA GLU A 39 17.34 -4.99 -4.16
C GLU A 39 16.14 -5.89 -3.86
N LEU A 40 16.00 -6.35 -2.61
CA LEU A 40 14.88 -7.22 -2.21
C LEU A 40 13.53 -6.50 -2.31
N ARG A 41 13.43 -5.24 -1.86
CA ARG A 41 12.19 -4.46 -1.99
C ARG A 41 11.75 -4.32 -3.44
N ILE A 42 12.68 -4.07 -4.37
CA ILE A 42 12.36 -3.96 -5.81
C ILE A 42 12.04 -5.33 -6.41
N LYS A 43 12.77 -6.38 -6.01
CA LYS A 43 12.56 -7.77 -6.48
C LYS A 43 11.17 -8.27 -6.10
N TYR A 44 10.72 -8.02 -4.86
CA TYR A 44 9.44 -8.51 -4.35
C TYR A 44 8.25 -7.62 -4.71
N MET A 45 8.49 -6.35 -5.06
CA MET A 45 7.44 -5.47 -5.59
C MET A 45 7.02 -5.91 -7.00
N GLN A 46 6.10 -6.87 -7.09
CA GLN A 46 5.67 -7.47 -8.35
C GLN A 46 4.17 -7.29 -8.58
N PRO A 47 3.71 -7.13 -9.84
CA PRO A 47 2.28 -7.08 -10.12
C PRO A 47 1.64 -8.42 -9.77
N VAL A 48 0.47 -8.39 -9.16
CA VAL A 48 -0.36 -9.58 -8.94
C VAL A 48 -0.82 -10.10 -10.30
N LYS A 49 -0.58 -11.39 -10.59
CA LYS A 49 -0.90 -12.00 -11.90
C LYS A 49 -2.25 -12.70 -11.90
N GLY A 50 -2.61 -13.31 -10.78
CA GLY A 50 -3.86 -14.03 -10.57
C GLY A 50 -5.01 -13.11 -10.18
N GLN A 51 -6.11 -13.75 -9.77
CA GLN A 51 -7.34 -13.04 -9.44
C GLN A 51 -7.51 -12.93 -7.92
N LEU A 52 -7.41 -11.71 -7.41
CA LEU A 52 -7.80 -11.39 -6.05
C LEU A 52 -9.32 -11.24 -5.91
N PRO A 53 -9.88 -11.45 -4.71
CA PRO A 53 -11.29 -11.19 -4.43
C PRO A 53 -11.68 -9.76 -4.80
N LYS A 54 -12.76 -9.60 -5.57
CA LYS A 54 -13.18 -8.28 -6.08
C LYS A 54 -13.38 -7.26 -4.96
N LYS A 55 -14.01 -7.67 -3.85
CA LYS A 55 -14.24 -6.80 -2.69
C LYS A 55 -12.94 -6.32 -2.05
N PHE A 56 -11.93 -7.19 -1.96
CA PHE A 56 -10.61 -6.82 -1.47
C PHE A 56 -9.94 -5.78 -2.39
N VAL A 57 -9.97 -6.00 -3.70
CA VAL A 57 -9.42 -5.04 -4.68
C VAL A 57 -10.11 -3.67 -4.60
N GLU A 58 -11.42 -3.65 -4.40
CA GLU A 58 -12.20 -2.41 -4.21
C GLU A 58 -11.82 -1.70 -2.89
N ALA A 59 -11.66 -2.44 -1.80
CA ALA A 59 -11.23 -1.92 -0.51
C ALA A 59 -9.81 -1.31 -0.60
N CYS A 60 -8.85 -2.00 -1.22
CA CYS A 60 -7.48 -1.50 -1.45
C CYS A 60 -7.47 -0.18 -2.24
N LYS A 61 -8.28 -0.07 -3.30
CA LYS A 61 -8.41 1.15 -4.10
C LYS A 61 -8.97 2.30 -3.27
N ALA A 62 -10.02 2.03 -2.49
CA ALA A 62 -10.68 3.03 -1.64
C ALA A 62 -9.73 3.55 -0.56
N HIS A 63 -9.10 2.62 0.19
CA HIS A 63 -8.12 2.93 1.22
C HIS A 63 -6.97 3.79 0.68
N PHE A 64 -6.33 3.40 -0.43
CA PHE A 64 -5.24 4.20 -0.99
C PHE A 64 -5.71 5.59 -1.46
N LYS A 65 -6.88 5.67 -2.12
CA LYS A 65 -7.44 6.95 -2.56
C LYS A 65 -7.71 7.88 -1.37
N ALA A 66 -8.26 7.35 -0.28
CA ALA A 66 -8.52 8.09 0.94
C ALA A 66 -7.21 8.55 1.61
N ARG A 67 -6.22 7.64 1.72
CA ARG A 67 -4.88 7.96 2.23
C ARG A 67 -4.25 9.13 1.49
N ARG A 68 -4.28 9.10 0.15
CA ARG A 68 -3.71 10.17 -0.67
C ARG A 68 -4.43 11.51 -0.48
N ALA A 69 -5.74 11.48 -0.24
CA ALA A 69 -6.50 12.70 0.07
C ALA A 69 -6.11 13.24 1.44
N CYS A 70 -6.04 12.38 2.46
CA CYS A 70 -5.58 12.72 3.81
C CYS A 70 -4.15 13.27 3.81
N ASP A 71 -3.21 12.63 3.11
CA ASP A 71 -1.82 13.10 2.98
C ASP A 71 -1.75 14.51 2.37
N LYS A 72 -2.57 14.80 1.34
CA LYS A 72 -2.63 16.13 0.73
C LYS A 72 -3.21 17.17 1.68
N ALA A 73 -4.28 16.84 2.40
CA ALA A 73 -4.88 17.74 3.39
C ALA A 73 -3.89 18.03 4.52
N TRP A 74 -3.13 17.02 4.95
CA TRP A 74 -2.07 17.16 5.94
C TRP A 74 -0.95 18.09 5.47
N GLN A 75 -0.49 17.95 4.22
CA GLN A 75 0.54 18.85 3.67
C GLN A 75 0.05 20.29 3.59
N ALA A 76 -1.19 20.53 3.13
CA ALA A 76 -1.77 21.88 3.12
C ALA A 76 -1.83 22.49 4.52
N TYR A 77 -2.29 21.71 5.51
CA TYR A 77 -2.32 22.11 6.91
C TYR A 77 -0.94 22.52 7.44
N LEU A 78 0.10 21.72 7.15
CA LEU A 78 1.48 22.02 7.55
C LEU A 78 2.01 23.31 6.89
N GLU A 79 1.67 23.55 5.63
CA GLU A 79 2.12 24.72 4.87
C GLU A 79 1.45 26.03 5.35
N ASN A 80 0.17 25.98 5.77
CA ASN A 80 -0.59 27.20 6.07
C ASN A 80 -0.78 27.50 7.57
N SER A 81 -0.56 26.54 8.49
CA SER A 81 -0.57 26.58 9.98
C SER A 81 -1.40 27.64 10.76
N LYS A 82 -2.39 28.35 10.17
CA LYS A 82 -3.07 29.50 10.83
C LYS A 82 -4.56 29.72 10.55
N THR A 83 -5.25 28.95 9.72
CA THR A 83 -6.71 29.14 9.50
C THR A 83 -7.38 27.83 9.11
N ASN A 84 -8.55 27.49 9.67
CA ASN A 84 -9.60 26.48 9.32
C ASN A 84 -9.29 25.16 8.58
N GLU A 85 -8.07 24.90 8.12
CA GLU A 85 -7.64 23.70 7.40
C GLU A 85 -7.54 22.47 8.31
N CYS A 86 -7.70 22.66 9.62
CA CYS A 86 -7.93 21.54 10.53
C CYS A 86 -9.22 20.79 10.17
N GLU A 87 -10.28 21.48 9.69
CA GLU A 87 -11.54 20.83 9.31
C GLU A 87 -11.36 19.92 8.09
N ALA A 88 -10.72 20.42 7.03
CA ALA A 88 -10.45 19.64 5.82
C ALA A 88 -9.54 18.43 6.09
N TYR A 89 -8.54 18.58 6.97
CA TYR A 89 -7.72 17.46 7.39
C TYR A 89 -8.52 16.43 8.21
N ASN A 90 -9.32 16.88 9.17
CA ASN A 90 -10.15 15.99 10.00
C ASN A 90 -11.16 15.21 9.14
N GLU A 91 -11.86 15.86 8.21
CA GLU A 91 -12.78 15.19 7.29
C GLU A 91 -12.05 14.16 6.40
N ALA A 92 -10.88 14.51 5.88
CA ALA A 92 -10.09 13.58 5.08
C ALA A 92 -9.55 12.40 5.90
N TYR A 93 -9.23 12.64 7.17
CA TYR A 93 -8.79 11.62 8.12
C TYR A 93 -9.92 10.65 8.48
N GLU A 94 -11.15 11.14 8.72
CA GLU A 94 -12.31 10.29 8.98
C GLU A 94 -12.60 9.34 7.81
N VAL A 95 -12.53 9.85 6.57
CA VAL A 95 -12.69 9.03 5.36
C VAL A 95 -11.56 8.02 5.21
N TYR A 96 -10.33 8.40 5.56
CA TYR A 96 -9.18 7.48 5.57
C TYR A 96 -9.37 6.35 6.59
N ASP A 97 -9.73 6.69 7.83
CA ASP A 97 -9.94 5.76 8.93
C ASP A 97 -11.10 4.79 8.65
N GLU A 98 -12.19 5.26 8.03
CA GLU A 98 -13.26 4.36 7.57
C GLU A 98 -12.77 3.41 6.45
N ALA A 99 -12.03 3.92 5.48
CA ALA A 99 -11.51 3.10 4.38
C ALA A 99 -10.44 2.09 4.86
N GLU A 100 -9.64 2.45 5.86
CA GLU A 100 -8.67 1.58 6.54
C GLU A 100 -9.40 0.43 7.23
N ARG A 101 -10.45 0.70 8.01
CA ARG A 101 -11.28 -0.36 8.61
C ARG A 101 -11.87 -1.35 7.59
N VAL A 102 -12.36 -0.84 6.46
CA VAL A 102 -12.92 -1.70 5.40
C VAL A 102 -11.82 -2.52 4.73
N TYR A 103 -10.64 -1.95 4.55
CA TYR A 103 -9.47 -2.65 4.04
C TYR A 103 -9.01 -3.75 4.99
N ASP A 104 -8.84 -3.46 6.28
CA ASP A 104 -8.42 -4.42 7.31
C ASP A 104 -9.42 -5.58 7.43
N GLU A 105 -10.72 -5.28 7.39
CA GLU A 105 -11.76 -6.31 7.38
C GLU A 105 -11.64 -7.21 6.15
N ALA A 106 -11.47 -6.62 4.97
CA ALA A 106 -11.32 -7.37 3.73
C ALA A 106 -10.05 -8.22 3.73
N GLU A 107 -8.93 -7.68 4.22
CA GLU A 107 -7.68 -8.41 4.38
C GLU A 107 -7.87 -9.62 5.29
N ARG A 108 -8.55 -9.46 6.43
CA ARG A 108 -8.86 -10.56 7.35
C ARG A 108 -9.77 -11.62 6.73
N VAL A 109 -10.86 -11.20 6.07
CA VAL A 109 -11.83 -12.11 5.45
C VAL A 109 -11.21 -12.92 4.32
N TYR A 110 -10.31 -12.32 3.54
CA TYR A 110 -9.72 -12.93 2.36
C TYR A 110 -8.27 -13.40 2.59
N ALA A 111 -7.80 -13.45 3.84
CA ALA A 111 -6.42 -13.75 4.17
C ALA A 111 -5.95 -15.08 3.57
N GLU A 112 -6.74 -16.15 3.66
CA GLU A 112 -6.37 -17.46 3.12
C GLU A 112 -6.18 -17.42 1.60
N GLU A 113 -7.11 -16.79 0.86
CA GLU A 113 -7.04 -16.67 -0.60
C GLU A 113 -5.86 -15.80 -1.05
N ILE A 114 -5.60 -14.69 -0.33
CA ILE A 114 -4.48 -13.79 -0.62
C ILE A 114 -3.14 -14.51 -0.37
N ASN A 115 -2.99 -15.18 0.77
CA ASN A 115 -1.76 -15.89 1.12
C ASN A 115 -1.51 -17.08 0.20
N ALA A 116 -2.55 -17.84 -0.18
CA ALA A 116 -2.40 -18.93 -1.14
C ALA A 116 -1.88 -18.41 -2.49
N LEU A 117 -2.46 -17.32 -3.01
CA LEU A 117 -2.00 -16.72 -4.25
C LEU A 117 -0.58 -16.15 -4.15
N HIS A 118 -0.23 -15.52 -3.03
CA HIS A 118 1.12 -15.03 -2.78
C HIS A 118 2.14 -16.17 -2.76
N ALA A 119 1.85 -17.29 -2.09
CA ALA A 119 2.73 -18.45 -2.04
C ALA A 119 2.98 -19.03 -3.45
N ASP A 120 1.95 -19.04 -4.31
CA ASP A 120 2.08 -19.50 -5.70
C ASP A 120 2.90 -18.52 -6.56
N GLU A 121 2.71 -17.21 -6.39
CA GLU A 121 3.35 -16.19 -7.23
C GLU A 121 4.74 -15.76 -6.76
N CYS A 122 5.05 -15.94 -5.47
CA CYS A 122 6.25 -15.46 -4.80
C CYS A 122 6.90 -16.55 -3.91
N PRO A 123 7.26 -17.74 -4.44
CA PRO A 123 7.71 -18.88 -3.62
C PRO A 123 9.02 -18.66 -2.85
N ASP A 124 9.90 -17.77 -3.33
CA ASP A 124 11.20 -17.46 -2.70
C ASP A 124 11.18 -16.11 -1.94
N CYS A 125 10.01 -15.73 -1.42
CA CYS A 125 9.83 -14.47 -0.70
C CYS A 125 10.14 -14.63 0.80
N SER A 126 10.91 -13.70 1.36
CA SER A 126 11.23 -13.66 2.80
C SER A 126 10.13 -13.03 3.66
N TRP A 127 8.87 -13.09 3.20
CA TRP A 127 7.72 -12.61 3.96
C TRP A 127 7.45 -13.52 5.17
N ASP A 128 7.43 -12.96 6.37
CA ASP A 128 7.22 -13.73 7.61
C ASP A 128 5.77 -13.75 8.11
N GLY A 129 4.85 -13.16 7.34
CA GLY A 129 3.46 -12.93 7.75
C GLY A 129 3.17 -11.48 8.16
N THR A 130 4.21 -10.68 8.44
CA THR A 130 4.11 -9.30 8.91
C THR A 130 4.95 -8.35 8.06
N GLU A 131 6.17 -8.74 7.72
CA GLU A 131 7.09 -7.97 6.89
C GLU A 131 8.06 -8.82 6.06
N ILE A 132 8.71 -8.17 5.11
CA ILE A 132 9.86 -8.72 4.39
C ILE A 132 11.05 -8.74 5.35
N VAL A 133 11.60 -9.93 5.61
CA VAL A 133 12.83 -10.07 6.36
C VAL A 133 14.02 -9.79 5.44
N PHE A 134 14.91 -8.90 5.88
CA PHE A 134 16.17 -8.57 5.22
C PHE A 134 17.32 -9.24 5.99
N GLU A 135 18.15 -10.00 5.29
CA GLU A 135 19.31 -10.73 5.85
C GLU A 135 20.63 -9.95 5.68
#